data_AF-A0A163XUE0-F1
#
_entry.id   AF-A0A163XUE0-F1
#
_cell.length_a   1.000
_cell.length_b   1.000
_cell.length_c   1.000
_cell.angle_alpha   90.00
_cell.angle_beta   90.00
_cell.angle_gamma   90.00
#
_symmetry.space_group_name_H-M   'P 1'
#
loop_
_entity.id
_entity.type
_entity.pdbx_description
1 polymer ?
#
loop_
_entity_poly.entity_id
_entity_poly.type
_entity_poly.pdbx_seq_one_letter_code
_entity_poly.pdbx_strand_id
1 'polypeptide(L)'
;MSDTSFVAKELVAERAAPVRSTGFVGFVQTRLLNSPTNILLTVVSLLLLWFTIAPTVKFLLIDAVWQGQDRTACLPENTGHAVGACWPFVQAKFTQFIYGFYPEPERWRVNLTFLLGALLLLPLLIPRLPAKSVNAGLFFLAFPVVAFFLLYGGGINGFGISWAADFLSTVAVHITDVGRRLRGIGLLSDIAVVGDLLRLIGNGIVAFGDGLQLVALSFDWLRNEGVNHGKPVWFELTTTAIIVSLLIFLLNGHFRSGWHALANSISVFAGIAAVIALLRLDRGGLPIVDTRLWGGLLVTLVVSITGIVTSMPVGIALALGRRSTIPLIRLFSIAFIEFWRGVPLITVLFFATYMLPLFLPGNFTVDGLVRALIGIALFAGAYNAEVIRGGLQAIPRGQAEAASALGLSYWKTTRQVVMPQALRHVIPGLVNSFIALLKDTSLVSIVALFDLLGQLRASFADPNWSTPTTLFTGFAFTGIMYFVMCFGISRYSLFVERRLNAHRRS
;
A
#
# COMPACT_ATOMS: atom_id res chain seq x y z
N MET A 1 12.60 40.09 62.21
CA MET A 1 12.19 38.67 62.14
C MET A 1 11.01 38.61 61.17
N SER A 2 11.22 38.08 59.97
CA SER A 2 10.22 38.08 58.90
C SER A 2 9.15 37.02 59.15
N ASP A 3 7.88 37.43 59.12
CA ASP A 3 6.73 36.53 59.15
C ASP A 3 6.76 35.57 57.95
N THR A 4 7.02 34.30 58.25
CA THR A 4 6.91 33.21 57.29
C THR A 4 5.43 32.81 57.16
N SER A 5 4.65 33.65 56.50
CA SER A 5 3.19 33.48 56.30
C SER A 5 2.80 32.32 55.38
N PHE A 6 3.76 31.53 54.88
CA PHE A 6 3.55 30.46 53.90
C PHE A 6 4.03 29.07 54.39
N VAL A 7 4.25 28.89 55.69
CA VAL A 7 4.55 27.56 56.25
C VAL A 7 3.34 27.07 57.03
N ALA A 8 2.70 26.00 56.54
CA ALA A 8 1.56 25.37 57.20
C ALA A 8 1.99 24.93 58.62
N LYS A 9 1.35 25.50 59.64
CA LYS A 9 1.66 25.24 61.05
C LYS A 9 1.02 23.96 61.59
N GLU A 10 0.08 23.38 60.84
CA GLU A 10 -0.62 22.15 61.18
C GLU A 10 -0.53 21.16 60.03
N LEU A 11 -0.32 19.89 60.36
CA LEU A 11 -0.39 18.79 59.40
C LEU A 11 -1.83 18.70 58.89
N VAL A 12 -2.02 18.85 57.58
CA VAL A 12 -3.33 18.68 56.94
C VAL A 12 -3.83 17.27 57.26
N ALA A 13 -5.00 17.17 57.88
CA ALA A 13 -5.60 15.90 58.26
C ALA A 13 -5.68 14.97 57.03
N GLU A 14 -5.18 13.75 57.18
CA GLU A 14 -5.15 12.75 56.12
C GLU A 14 -6.59 12.44 55.68
N ARG A 15 -6.97 12.91 54.48
CA ARG A 15 -8.26 12.55 53.89
C ARG A 15 -8.22 11.06 53.55
N ALA A 16 -9.28 10.33 53.88
CA ALA A 16 -9.44 8.96 53.45
C ALA A 16 -9.20 8.86 51.94
N ALA A 17 -8.38 7.90 51.51
CA ALA A 17 -8.12 7.67 50.09
C ALA A 17 -9.46 7.53 49.37
N PRO A 18 -9.68 8.22 48.22
CA PRO A 18 -10.95 8.13 47.51
C PRO A 18 -11.25 6.66 47.25
N VAL A 19 -12.44 6.22 47.66
CA VAL A 19 -12.89 4.84 47.43
C VAL A 19 -12.80 4.61 45.93
N ARG A 20 -11.88 3.75 45.49
CA ARG A 20 -11.73 3.42 44.07
C ARG A 20 -13.05 2.84 43.60
N SER A 21 -13.84 3.59 42.85
CA SER A 21 -15.05 3.13 42.16
C SER A 21 -14.71 2.28 40.92
N THR A 22 -13.60 1.55 40.96
CA THR A 22 -13.16 0.66 39.88
C THR A 22 -13.85 -0.69 40.04
N GLY A 23 -15.03 -0.81 39.45
CA GLY A 23 -15.79 -2.07 39.38
C GLY A 23 -16.90 -1.97 38.32
N PHE A 24 -17.41 -3.11 37.86
CA PHE A 24 -18.46 -3.15 36.83
C PHE A 24 -19.72 -2.39 37.26
N VAL A 25 -20.17 -2.61 38.51
CA VAL A 25 -21.35 -1.92 39.07
C VAL A 25 -21.10 -0.40 39.16
N GLY A 26 -19.92 0.01 39.62
CA GLY A 26 -19.52 1.41 39.66
C GLY A 26 -19.47 2.04 38.27
N PHE A 27 -18.97 1.35 37.25
CA PHE A 27 -18.99 1.80 35.87
C PHE A 27 -20.43 2.00 35.35
N VAL A 28 -21.32 1.03 35.57
CA VAL A 28 -22.72 1.12 35.13
C VAL A 28 -23.42 2.32 35.78
N GLN A 29 -23.31 2.49 37.09
CA GLN A 29 -23.96 3.59 37.81
C GLN A 29 -23.37 4.95 37.44
N THR A 30 -22.05 5.06 37.28
CA THR A 30 -21.38 6.36 37.05
C THR A 30 -21.30 6.79 35.59
N ARG A 31 -21.39 5.86 34.63
CA ARG A 31 -21.27 6.15 33.18
C ARG A 31 -22.57 5.91 32.42
N LEU A 32 -23.27 4.81 32.67
CA LEU A 32 -24.44 4.40 31.89
C LEU A 32 -25.75 4.95 32.47
N LEU A 33 -25.88 4.98 33.80
CA LEU A 33 -27.14 5.33 34.50
C LEU A 33 -27.06 6.65 35.30
N ASN A 34 -26.06 7.48 35.04
CA ASN A 34 -25.80 8.69 35.83
C ASN A 34 -26.74 9.87 35.53
N SER A 35 -27.51 9.83 34.44
CA SER A 35 -28.47 10.86 34.05
C SER A 35 -29.66 10.24 33.31
N PRO A 36 -30.86 10.87 33.33
CA PRO A 36 -32.02 10.37 32.58
C PRO A 36 -31.74 10.17 31.08
N THR A 37 -30.96 11.07 30.47
CA THR A 37 -30.55 10.96 29.06
C THR A 37 -29.64 9.75 28.84
N ASN A 38 -28.68 9.49 29.73
CA ASN A 38 -27.78 8.34 29.59
C ASN A 38 -28.51 7.02 29.85
N ILE A 39 -29.49 7.00 30.77
CA ILE A 39 -30.38 5.86 30.97
C ILE A 39 -31.15 5.59 29.67
N LEU A 40 -31.78 6.61 29.07
CA LEU A 40 -32.50 6.47 27.80
C LEU A 40 -31.58 5.96 26.68
N LEU A 41 -30.40 6.58 26.49
CA LEU A 41 -29.42 6.14 25.49
C LEU A 41 -28.95 4.71 25.72
N THR A 42 -28.75 4.31 26.98
CA THR A 42 -28.37 2.93 27.35
C THR A 42 -29.48 1.95 26.99
N VAL A 43 -30.74 2.25 27.38
CA VAL A 43 -31.91 1.40 27.05
C VAL A 43 -32.09 1.28 25.54
N VAL A 44 -32.05 2.40 24.81
CA VAL A 44 -32.17 2.41 23.35
C VAL A 44 -31.03 1.62 22.71
N SER A 45 -29.80 1.77 23.20
CA SER A 45 -28.65 1.01 22.69
C SER A 45 -28.80 -0.49 22.96
N LEU A 46 -29.27 -0.89 24.13
CA LEU A 46 -29.53 -2.29 24.47
C LEU A 46 -30.66 -2.88 23.62
N LEU A 47 -31.75 -2.14 23.40
CA LEU A 47 -32.83 -2.55 22.51
C LEU A 47 -32.32 -2.70 21.08
N LEU A 48 -31.53 -1.74 20.58
CA LEU A 48 -30.94 -1.81 19.24
C LEU A 48 -29.99 -3.00 19.10
N LEU A 49 -29.14 -3.27 20.10
CA LEU A 49 -28.29 -4.46 20.14
C LEU A 49 -29.13 -5.75 20.15
N TRP A 50 -30.20 -5.80 20.93
CA TRP A 50 -31.11 -6.94 20.95
C TRP A 50 -31.77 -7.19 19.58
N PHE A 51 -32.36 -6.15 18.98
CA PHE A 51 -33.02 -6.24 17.67
C PHE A 51 -32.07 -6.48 16.49
N THR A 52 -30.77 -6.21 16.64
CA THR A 52 -29.78 -6.47 15.58
C THR A 52 -29.05 -7.80 15.79
N ILE A 53 -28.57 -8.07 16.99
CA ILE A 53 -27.76 -9.26 17.29
C ILE A 53 -28.62 -10.50 17.38
N ALA A 54 -29.78 -10.46 18.05
CA ALA A 54 -30.58 -11.67 18.25
C ALA A 54 -31.08 -12.28 16.92
N PRO A 55 -31.64 -11.51 15.96
CA PRO A 55 -31.99 -12.05 14.65
C PRO A 55 -30.77 -12.50 13.85
N THR A 56 -29.63 -11.80 13.96
CA THR A 56 -28.39 -12.19 13.27
C THR A 56 -27.87 -13.53 13.78
N VAL A 57 -27.82 -13.73 15.10
CA VAL A 57 -27.41 -15.00 15.71
C VAL A 57 -28.38 -16.12 15.34
N LYS A 58 -29.69 -15.84 15.39
CA LYS A 58 -30.71 -16.79 14.97
C LYS A 58 -30.52 -17.21 13.52
N PHE A 59 -30.35 -16.26 12.62
CA PHE A 59 -30.12 -16.51 11.19
C PHE A 59 -28.80 -17.26 10.93
N LEU A 60 -27.68 -16.82 11.51
CA LEU A 60 -26.35 -17.36 11.21
C LEU A 60 -26.04 -18.70 11.86
N LEU A 61 -26.62 -18.98 13.02
CA LEU A 61 -26.23 -20.12 13.85
C LEU A 61 -27.39 -21.07 14.17
N ILE A 62 -28.57 -20.54 14.53
CA ILE A 62 -29.69 -21.36 15.05
C ILE A 62 -30.47 -22.00 13.89
N ASP A 63 -30.94 -21.18 12.96
CA ASP A 63 -31.76 -21.61 11.82
C ASP A 63 -30.89 -21.99 10.60
N ALA A 64 -29.57 -22.06 10.77
CA ALA A 64 -28.62 -22.23 9.69
C ALA A 64 -28.49 -23.68 9.21
N VAL A 65 -28.32 -23.84 7.90
CA VAL A 65 -28.02 -25.11 7.24
C VAL A 65 -26.51 -25.25 7.15
N TRP A 66 -25.96 -26.36 7.66
CA TRP A 66 -24.51 -26.61 7.75
C TRP A 66 -23.97 -27.59 6.70
N GLN A 67 -24.84 -28.46 6.17
CA GLN A 67 -24.48 -29.51 5.21
C GLN A 67 -25.49 -29.53 4.06
N GLY A 68 -25.01 -29.77 2.83
CA GLY A 68 -25.83 -29.78 1.62
C GLY A 68 -24.96 -29.87 0.37
N GLN A 69 -25.49 -30.44 -0.71
CA GLN A 69 -24.77 -30.57 -1.99
C GLN A 69 -25.14 -29.49 -3.00
N ASP A 70 -26.33 -28.91 -2.85
CA ASP A 70 -26.95 -27.99 -3.80
C ASP A 70 -27.96 -27.07 -3.10
N ARG A 71 -28.58 -26.17 -3.86
CA ARG A 71 -29.58 -25.22 -3.37
C ARG A 71 -30.74 -25.85 -2.61
N THR A 72 -31.14 -27.09 -2.94
CA THR A 72 -32.32 -27.72 -2.35
C THR A 72 -32.16 -27.92 -0.83
N ALA A 73 -30.93 -28.10 -0.36
CA ALA A 73 -30.63 -28.17 1.08
C ALA A 73 -31.01 -26.87 1.84
N CYS A 74 -31.05 -25.74 1.14
CA CYS A 74 -31.34 -24.43 1.71
C CYS A 74 -32.75 -23.92 1.35
N LEU A 75 -33.69 -24.84 1.07
CA LEU A 75 -35.11 -24.54 0.85
C LEU A 75 -35.96 -24.89 2.09
N PRO A 76 -37.00 -24.09 2.41
CA PRO A 76 -37.89 -24.35 3.54
C PRO A 76 -38.56 -25.74 3.48
N GLU A 77 -38.86 -26.20 2.26
CA GLU A 77 -39.51 -27.49 1.99
C GLU A 77 -38.71 -28.69 2.54
N ASN A 78 -37.38 -28.60 2.53
CA ASN A 78 -36.50 -29.71 2.93
C ASN A 78 -36.00 -29.60 4.37
N THR A 79 -36.10 -28.43 4.97
CA THR A 79 -35.62 -28.16 6.35
C THR A 79 -36.75 -28.25 7.38
N GLY A 80 -38.01 -28.07 6.96
CA GLY A 80 -39.18 -28.14 7.85
C GLY A 80 -39.28 -26.96 8.83
N HIS A 81 -38.44 -25.94 8.70
CA HIS A 81 -38.45 -24.71 9.48
C HIS A 81 -38.03 -23.50 8.62
N ALA A 82 -38.09 -22.29 9.18
CA ALA A 82 -37.57 -21.11 8.48
C ALA A 82 -36.06 -21.28 8.24
N VAL A 83 -35.61 -21.12 7.00
CA VAL A 83 -34.20 -21.29 6.63
C VAL A 83 -33.41 -20.04 7.00
N GLY A 84 -32.36 -20.21 7.79
CA GLY A 84 -31.36 -19.20 8.08
C GLY A 84 -30.23 -19.19 7.05
N ALA A 85 -28.99 -19.09 7.53
CA ALA A 85 -27.81 -19.04 6.68
C ALA A 85 -27.54 -20.36 5.95
N CYS A 86 -27.16 -20.28 4.68
CA CYS A 86 -26.81 -21.42 3.83
C CYS A 86 -25.28 -21.61 3.79
N TRP A 87 -24.69 -22.23 4.82
CA TRP A 87 -23.24 -22.46 4.88
C TRP A 87 -22.68 -23.40 3.79
N PRO A 88 -23.43 -24.40 3.26
CA PRO A 88 -22.98 -25.21 2.12
C PRO A 88 -22.58 -24.39 0.89
N PHE A 89 -23.30 -23.29 0.61
CA PHE A 89 -22.92 -22.36 -0.45
C PHE A 89 -21.54 -21.75 -0.20
N VAL A 90 -21.27 -21.31 1.03
CA VAL A 90 -19.96 -20.74 1.39
C VAL A 90 -18.86 -21.79 1.27
N GLN A 91 -19.11 -23.03 1.69
CA GLN A 91 -18.15 -24.13 1.58
C GLN A 91 -17.87 -24.45 0.10
N ALA A 92 -18.90 -24.54 -0.74
CA ALA A 92 -18.77 -24.80 -2.18
C ALA A 92 -18.04 -23.68 -2.92
N LYS A 93 -18.22 -22.43 -2.50
CA LYS A 93 -17.61 -21.24 -3.11
C LYS A 93 -16.36 -20.73 -2.40
N PHE A 94 -15.88 -21.41 -1.36
CA PHE A 94 -14.74 -20.97 -0.57
C PHE A 94 -13.49 -20.77 -1.41
N THR A 95 -13.19 -21.69 -2.31
CA THR A 95 -12.04 -21.58 -3.24
C THR A 95 -12.19 -20.36 -4.16
N GLN A 96 -13.40 -20.09 -4.64
CA GLN A 96 -13.69 -18.92 -5.44
C GLN A 96 -13.51 -17.63 -4.61
N PHE A 97 -13.87 -17.60 -3.32
CA PHE A 97 -13.64 -16.44 -2.45
C PHE A 97 -12.17 -16.16 -2.17
N ILE A 98 -11.31 -17.19 -2.14
CA ILE A 98 -9.88 -17.02 -1.87
C ILE A 98 -9.10 -16.69 -3.15
N TYR A 99 -9.33 -17.45 -4.23
CA TYR A 99 -8.53 -17.41 -5.45
C TYR A 99 -9.21 -16.66 -6.60
N GLY A 100 -10.50 -16.35 -6.51
CA GLY A 100 -11.27 -15.80 -7.62
C GLY A 100 -11.38 -16.79 -8.79
N PHE A 101 -11.11 -16.29 -10.00
CA PHE A 101 -11.10 -17.08 -11.23
C PHE A 101 -9.72 -17.66 -11.57
N TYR A 102 -8.79 -17.64 -10.61
CA TYR A 102 -7.43 -18.11 -10.84
C TYR A 102 -7.43 -19.62 -11.20
N PRO A 103 -6.75 -20.03 -12.30
CA PRO A 103 -6.76 -21.41 -12.77
C PRO A 103 -6.34 -22.39 -11.68
N GLU A 104 -7.10 -23.47 -11.52
CA GLU A 104 -6.86 -24.50 -10.51
C GLU A 104 -5.42 -25.05 -10.48
N PRO A 105 -4.80 -25.46 -11.62
CA PRO A 105 -3.43 -25.99 -11.59
C PRO A 105 -2.39 -24.97 -11.14
N GLU A 106 -2.71 -23.68 -11.14
CA GLU A 106 -1.77 -22.60 -10.80
C GLU A 106 -2.03 -21.99 -9.42
N ARG A 107 -3.05 -22.43 -8.68
CA ARG A 107 -3.39 -21.89 -7.34
C ARG A 107 -2.26 -22.04 -6.31
N TRP A 108 -1.34 -22.99 -6.51
CA TRP A 108 -0.15 -23.14 -5.66
C TRP A 108 0.68 -21.85 -5.62
N ARG A 109 0.66 -21.05 -6.70
CA ARG A 109 1.32 -19.75 -6.78
C ARG A 109 0.72 -18.73 -5.81
N VAL A 110 -0.60 -18.69 -5.75
CA VAL A 110 -1.32 -17.85 -4.79
C VAL A 110 -0.99 -18.26 -3.35
N ASN A 111 -0.99 -19.57 -3.07
CA ASN A 111 -0.65 -20.09 -1.73
C ASN A 111 0.80 -19.79 -1.34
N LEU A 112 1.74 -19.93 -2.27
CA LEU A 112 3.13 -19.56 -2.05
C LEU A 112 3.28 -18.06 -1.80
N THR A 113 2.51 -17.21 -2.50
CA THR A 113 2.49 -15.76 -2.27
C THR A 113 1.97 -15.43 -0.87
N PHE A 114 0.88 -16.05 -0.42
CA PHE A 114 0.37 -15.87 0.95
C PHE A 114 1.36 -16.38 2.01
N LEU A 115 1.99 -17.54 1.77
CA LEU A 115 2.98 -18.11 2.66
C LEU A 115 4.20 -17.20 2.80
N LEU A 116 4.78 -16.74 1.69
CA LEU A 116 5.92 -15.82 1.68
C LEU A 116 5.56 -14.48 2.32
N GLY A 117 4.38 -13.95 2.02
CA GLY A 117 3.85 -12.74 2.64
C GLY A 117 3.75 -12.89 4.15
N ALA A 118 3.17 -13.99 4.65
CA ALA A 118 3.08 -14.28 6.08
C ALA A 118 4.47 -14.50 6.72
N LEU A 119 5.37 -15.23 6.05
CA LEU A 119 6.74 -15.49 6.50
C LEU A 119 7.54 -14.20 6.68
N LEU A 120 7.35 -13.22 5.81
CA LEU A 120 8.03 -11.92 5.90
C LEU A 120 7.31 -10.95 6.85
N LEU A 121 5.98 -10.99 6.90
CA LEU A 121 5.18 -10.10 7.74
C LEU A 121 5.24 -10.49 9.23
N LEU A 122 5.10 -11.77 9.58
CA LEU A 122 5.05 -12.22 10.98
C LEU A 122 6.29 -11.80 11.79
N PRO A 123 7.53 -11.94 11.26
CA PRO A 123 8.71 -11.49 11.98
C PRO A 123 8.79 -9.96 12.12
N LEU A 124 8.21 -9.19 11.19
CA LEU A 124 8.06 -7.74 11.35
C LEU A 124 7.10 -7.39 12.48
N LEU A 125 6.05 -8.19 12.64
CA LEU A 125 5.05 -8.01 13.68
C LEU A 125 5.59 -8.39 15.08
N ILE A 126 6.50 -9.35 15.17
CA ILE A 126 7.06 -9.81 16.45
C ILE A 126 8.25 -8.92 16.84
N PRO A 127 8.12 -8.04 17.87
CA PRO A 127 9.14 -7.03 18.03
C PRO A 127 10.42 -7.54 18.70
N ARG A 128 10.50 -8.83 19.07
CA ARG A 128 11.67 -9.48 19.68
C ARG A 128 12.71 -9.96 18.67
N LEU A 129 12.36 -10.08 17.39
CA LEU A 129 13.24 -10.68 16.40
C LEU A 129 14.30 -9.68 15.88
N PRO A 130 15.55 -10.14 15.63
CA PRO A 130 16.62 -9.32 15.06
C PRO A 130 16.39 -9.02 13.56
N ALA A 131 17.24 -8.16 12.98
CA ALA A 131 17.29 -7.86 11.54
C ALA A 131 16.01 -7.27 10.90
N LYS A 132 15.19 -6.54 11.68
CA LYS A 132 13.93 -5.95 11.17
C LYS A 132 14.08 -5.02 9.98
N SER A 133 15.16 -4.25 9.90
CA SER A 133 15.39 -3.34 8.77
C SER A 133 15.56 -4.12 7.46
N VAL A 134 16.30 -5.23 7.50
CA VAL A 134 16.49 -6.13 6.35
C VAL A 134 15.17 -6.79 5.98
N ASN A 135 14.45 -7.35 6.96
CA ASN A 135 13.17 -7.98 6.69
C ASN A 135 12.11 -6.99 6.17
N ALA A 136 12.15 -5.72 6.62
CA ALA A 136 11.26 -4.68 6.11
C ALA A 136 11.59 -4.34 4.66
N GLY A 137 12.87 -4.28 4.29
CA GLY A 137 13.29 -4.14 2.90
C GLY A 137 12.82 -5.31 2.03
N LEU A 138 12.95 -6.54 2.51
CA LEU A 138 12.46 -7.74 1.81
C LEU A 138 10.93 -7.70 1.63
N PHE A 139 10.18 -7.36 2.67
CA PHE A 139 8.72 -7.34 2.61
C PHE A 139 8.14 -6.19 1.77
N PHE A 140 8.70 -4.99 1.86
CA PHE A 140 8.13 -3.81 1.19
C PHE A 140 8.70 -3.55 -0.20
N LEU A 141 9.90 -4.03 -0.52
CA LEU A 141 10.54 -3.79 -1.82
C LEU A 141 10.67 -5.07 -2.65
N ALA A 142 11.27 -6.13 -2.09
CA ALA A 142 11.53 -7.35 -2.87
C ALA A 142 10.25 -8.19 -3.08
N PHE A 143 9.46 -8.39 -2.03
CA PHE A 143 8.29 -9.26 -2.06
C PHE A 143 7.21 -8.81 -3.06
N PRO A 144 6.84 -7.52 -3.21
CA PRO A 144 5.87 -7.12 -4.24
C PRO A 144 6.32 -7.47 -5.66
N VAL A 145 7.62 -7.34 -5.95
CA VAL A 145 8.20 -7.71 -7.25
C VAL A 145 8.16 -9.22 -7.44
N VAL A 146 8.57 -10.00 -6.42
CA VAL A 146 8.50 -11.47 -6.47
C VAL A 146 7.06 -11.94 -6.63
N ALA A 147 6.13 -11.39 -5.84
CA ALA A 147 4.71 -11.70 -5.89
C ALA A 147 4.10 -11.38 -7.26
N PHE A 148 4.52 -10.30 -7.92
CA PHE A 148 4.09 -10.00 -9.28
C PHE A 148 4.47 -11.12 -10.25
N PHE A 149 5.74 -11.53 -10.32
CA PHE A 149 6.16 -12.63 -11.20
C PHE A 149 5.54 -13.97 -10.82
N LEU A 150 5.30 -14.18 -9.52
CA LEU A 150 4.72 -15.42 -9.02
C LEU A 150 3.23 -15.52 -9.35
N LEU A 151 2.48 -14.41 -9.28
CA LEU A 151 1.04 -14.38 -9.59
C LEU A 151 0.74 -14.20 -11.08
N TYR A 152 1.49 -13.34 -11.78
CA TYR A 152 1.28 -13.06 -13.21
C TYR A 152 1.95 -14.08 -14.11
N GLY A 153 3.12 -14.57 -13.71
CA GLY A 153 3.98 -15.38 -14.57
C GLY A 153 4.76 -14.53 -15.58
N GLY A 154 5.18 -15.16 -16.66
CA GLY A 154 6.03 -14.57 -17.69
C GLY A 154 7.52 -14.57 -17.31
N GLY A 155 8.35 -14.34 -18.33
CA GLY A 155 9.79 -14.21 -18.19
C GLY A 155 10.25 -12.76 -18.39
N ILE A 156 11.54 -12.54 -18.16
CA ILE A 156 12.23 -11.29 -18.48
C ILE A 156 13.17 -11.53 -19.65
N ASN A 157 13.22 -10.58 -20.58
CA ASN A 157 14.08 -10.68 -21.77
C ASN A 157 15.43 -9.94 -21.59
N GLY A 158 15.55 -9.12 -20.55
CA GLY A 158 16.75 -8.36 -20.20
C GLY A 158 16.65 -7.81 -18.78
N PHE A 159 17.72 -7.22 -18.27
CA PHE A 159 17.82 -6.74 -16.89
C PHE A 159 18.73 -5.53 -16.77
N GLY A 160 18.20 -4.40 -16.33
CA GLY A 160 18.99 -3.21 -16.00
C GLY A 160 19.60 -2.49 -17.22
N ILE A 161 20.49 -3.12 -17.99
CA ILE A 161 21.08 -2.55 -19.21
C ILE A 161 20.01 -2.37 -20.27
N SER A 162 19.23 -3.41 -20.59
CA SER A 162 18.14 -3.28 -21.56
C SER A 162 17.11 -2.25 -21.10
N TRP A 163 16.75 -2.24 -19.81
CA TRP A 163 15.81 -1.28 -19.25
C TRP A 163 16.32 0.15 -19.31
N ALA A 164 17.61 0.37 -19.04
CA ALA A 164 18.26 1.67 -19.17
C ALA A 164 18.31 2.12 -20.63
N ALA A 165 18.63 1.21 -21.56
CA ALA A 165 18.65 1.49 -22.99
C ALA A 165 17.25 1.88 -23.51
N ASP A 166 16.23 1.08 -23.18
CA ASP A 166 14.84 1.32 -23.58
C ASP A 166 14.32 2.66 -22.99
N PHE A 167 14.64 2.94 -21.72
CA PHE A 167 14.26 4.19 -21.06
C PHE A 167 14.96 5.40 -21.69
N LEU A 168 16.29 5.36 -21.83
CA LEU A 168 17.07 6.46 -22.38
C LEU A 168 16.68 6.73 -23.83
N SER A 169 16.53 5.70 -24.67
CA SER A 169 16.09 5.86 -26.05
C SER A 169 14.68 6.46 -26.13
N THR A 170 13.74 5.98 -25.32
CA THR A 170 12.37 6.53 -25.28
C THR A 170 12.37 8.01 -24.87
N VAL A 171 13.10 8.36 -23.80
CA VAL A 171 13.21 9.74 -23.32
C VAL A 171 13.90 10.62 -24.36
N ALA A 172 15.01 10.16 -24.96
CA ALA A 172 15.73 10.88 -26.02
C ALA A 172 14.80 11.20 -27.19
N VAL A 173 14.08 10.19 -27.71
CA VAL A 173 13.16 10.36 -28.84
C VAL A 173 12.07 11.38 -28.53
N HIS A 174 11.46 11.32 -27.36
CA HIS A 174 10.42 12.28 -26.98
C HIS A 174 10.95 13.71 -26.79
N ILE A 175 12.13 13.87 -26.18
CA ILE A 175 12.78 15.18 -26.03
C ILE A 175 13.10 15.77 -27.41
N THR A 176 13.68 14.95 -28.29
CA THR A 176 14.02 15.38 -29.65
C THR A 176 12.76 15.72 -30.45
N ASP A 177 11.65 14.99 -30.30
CA ASP A 177 10.38 15.32 -30.95
C ASP A 177 9.82 16.67 -30.47
N VAL A 178 9.84 16.93 -29.15
CA VAL A 178 9.45 18.24 -28.59
C VAL A 178 10.32 19.36 -29.15
N GLY A 179 11.64 19.16 -29.20
CA GLY A 179 12.56 20.15 -29.77
C GLY A 179 12.33 20.42 -31.26
N ARG A 180 12.02 19.37 -32.06
CA ARG A 180 11.66 19.51 -33.48
C ARG A 180 10.34 20.27 -33.66
N ARG A 181 9.33 20.00 -32.82
CA ARG A 181 8.05 20.74 -32.85
C ARG A 181 8.24 22.21 -32.49
N LEU A 182 9.03 22.52 -31.47
CA LEU A 182 9.35 23.90 -31.10
C LEU A 182 10.10 24.65 -32.20
N ARG A 183 11.07 23.98 -32.86
CA ARG A 183 11.75 24.51 -34.05
C ARG A 183 10.75 24.78 -35.19
N GLY A 184 9.80 23.87 -35.41
CA GLY A 184 8.73 24.02 -36.41
C GLY A 184 7.83 25.23 -36.12
N ILE A 185 7.40 25.42 -34.86
CA ILE A 185 6.60 26.59 -34.45
C ILE A 185 7.39 27.89 -34.65
N GLY A 186 8.68 27.89 -34.30
CA GLY A 186 9.54 29.05 -34.52
C GLY A 186 9.79 29.40 -36.00
N LEU A 187 9.61 28.45 -36.93
CA LEU A 187 9.64 28.72 -38.38
C LEU A 187 8.32 29.33 -38.89
N LEU A 188 7.22 29.10 -38.19
CA LEU A 188 5.87 29.54 -38.55
C LEU A 188 5.47 30.86 -37.88
N SER A 189 6.28 31.39 -36.96
CA SER A 189 5.94 32.61 -36.22
C SER A 189 6.24 33.88 -37.02
N ASP A 190 5.24 34.75 -37.19
CA ASP A 190 5.37 36.04 -37.87
C ASP A 190 6.24 37.06 -37.09
N ILE A 191 6.49 36.82 -35.80
CA ILE A 191 7.32 37.67 -34.94
C ILE A 191 8.75 37.12 -34.94
N ALA A 192 9.65 37.76 -35.68
CA ALA A 192 11.03 37.31 -35.89
C ALA A 192 11.79 36.99 -34.58
N VAL A 193 11.70 37.86 -33.56
CA VAL A 193 12.38 37.67 -32.27
C VAL A 193 11.89 36.42 -31.54
N VAL A 194 10.58 36.16 -31.59
CA VAL A 194 9.98 34.99 -30.95
C VAL A 194 10.35 33.72 -31.74
N GLY A 195 10.36 33.80 -33.07
CA GLY A 195 10.76 32.70 -33.94
C GLY A 195 12.19 32.25 -33.73
N ASP A 196 13.14 33.18 -33.71
CA ASP A 196 14.55 32.88 -33.49
C ASP A 196 14.82 32.33 -32.08
N LEU A 197 14.15 32.86 -31.06
CA LEU A 197 14.23 32.34 -29.70
C LEU A 197 13.71 30.90 -29.61
N LEU A 198 12.53 30.63 -30.18
CA LEU A 198 11.94 29.29 -30.20
C LEU A 198 12.81 28.30 -30.98
N ARG A 199 13.44 28.73 -32.08
CA ARG A 199 14.40 27.91 -32.83
C ARG A 199 15.66 27.61 -32.03
N LEU A 200 16.21 28.60 -31.32
CA LEU A 200 17.40 28.42 -30.49
C LEU A 200 17.12 27.45 -29.34
N ILE A 201 16.00 27.63 -28.64
CA ILE A 201 15.54 26.71 -27.59
C ILE A 201 15.29 25.31 -28.17
N GLY A 202 14.59 25.22 -29.31
CA GLY A 202 14.35 23.95 -30.01
C GLY A 202 15.63 23.24 -30.42
N ASN A 203 16.65 23.96 -30.90
CA ASN A 203 17.96 23.42 -31.23
C ASN A 203 18.70 22.89 -30.00
N GLY A 204 18.67 23.63 -28.88
CA GLY A 204 19.24 23.18 -27.62
C GLY A 204 18.59 21.90 -27.10
N ILE A 205 17.25 21.81 -27.18
CA ILE A 205 16.50 20.62 -26.77
C ILE A 205 16.82 19.42 -27.66
N VAL A 206 16.87 19.61 -28.99
CA VAL A 206 17.27 18.54 -29.93
C VAL A 206 18.70 18.07 -29.65
N ALA A 207 19.65 18.99 -29.47
CA ALA A 207 21.04 18.63 -29.17
C ALA A 207 21.17 17.86 -27.85
N PHE A 208 20.38 18.22 -26.83
CA PHE A 208 20.32 17.46 -25.58
C PHE A 208 19.75 16.05 -25.79
N GLY A 209 18.66 15.93 -26.55
CA GLY A 209 18.06 14.64 -26.89
C GLY A 209 19.00 13.74 -27.70
N ASP A 210 19.68 14.27 -28.70
CA ASP A 210 20.68 13.55 -29.50
C ASP A 210 21.88 13.13 -28.63
N GLY A 211 22.31 13.98 -27.69
CA GLY A 211 23.32 13.62 -26.70
C GLY A 211 22.90 12.45 -25.80
N LEU A 212 21.63 12.41 -25.38
CA LEU A 212 21.07 11.31 -24.60
C LEU A 212 20.95 10.02 -25.43
N GLN A 213 20.69 10.15 -26.73
CA GLN A 213 20.68 9.03 -27.67
C GLN A 213 22.08 8.40 -27.82
N LEU A 214 23.15 9.20 -27.83
CA LEU A 214 24.53 8.66 -27.84
C LEU A 214 24.83 7.81 -26.60
N VAL A 215 24.31 8.24 -25.44
CA VAL A 215 24.40 7.44 -24.21
C VAL A 215 23.58 6.15 -24.36
N ALA A 216 22.35 6.23 -24.88
CA ALA A 216 21.51 5.06 -25.13
C ALA A 216 22.19 4.02 -26.05
N LEU A 217 22.87 4.48 -27.11
CA LEU A 217 23.62 3.61 -28.03
C LEU A 217 24.73 2.82 -27.32
N SER A 218 25.34 3.39 -26.28
CA SER A 218 26.36 2.68 -25.48
C SER A 218 25.74 1.52 -24.69
N PHE A 219 24.52 1.70 -24.17
CA PHE A 219 23.77 0.63 -23.51
C PHE A 219 23.22 -0.39 -24.51
N ASP A 220 22.77 0.04 -25.69
CA ASP A 220 22.32 -0.87 -26.76
C ASP A 220 23.47 -1.75 -27.28
N TRP A 221 24.68 -1.20 -27.38
CA TRP A 221 25.86 -1.98 -27.73
C TRP A 221 26.13 -3.08 -26.68
N LEU A 222 26.11 -2.74 -25.38
CA LEU A 222 26.25 -3.71 -24.29
C LEU A 222 25.14 -4.77 -24.29
N ARG A 223 23.90 -4.36 -24.58
CA ARG A 223 22.74 -5.26 -24.72
C ARG A 223 22.96 -6.27 -25.84
N ASN A 224 23.39 -5.80 -27.01
CA ASN A 224 23.62 -6.65 -28.18
C ASN A 224 24.72 -7.69 -27.94
N GLU A 225 25.76 -7.32 -27.21
CA GLU A 225 26.79 -8.28 -26.79
C GLU A 225 26.18 -9.43 -25.96
N GLY A 226 25.31 -9.11 -24.99
CA GLY A 226 24.62 -10.12 -24.19
C GLY A 226 23.72 -11.07 -25.00
N VAL A 227 23.09 -10.57 -26.06
CA VAL A 227 22.30 -11.40 -27.01
C VAL A 227 23.22 -12.37 -27.76
N ASN A 228 24.40 -11.92 -28.19
CA ASN A 228 25.38 -12.76 -28.89
C ASN A 228 25.89 -13.92 -28.03
N HIS A 229 25.98 -13.75 -26.70
CA HIS A 229 26.36 -14.80 -25.74
C HIS A 229 25.23 -15.79 -25.41
N GLY A 230 24.03 -15.63 -25.97
CA GLY A 230 22.91 -16.58 -25.84
C GLY A 230 22.22 -16.61 -24.47
N LYS A 231 22.66 -15.80 -23.51
CA LYS A 231 22.06 -15.64 -22.17
C LYS A 231 21.94 -14.16 -21.78
N PRO A 232 21.05 -13.39 -22.44
CA PRO A 232 21.00 -11.94 -22.30
C PRO A 232 20.75 -11.49 -20.85
N VAL A 233 19.79 -12.11 -20.16
CA VAL A 233 19.45 -11.76 -18.77
C VAL A 233 20.62 -11.93 -17.80
N TRP A 234 21.36 -13.02 -17.89
CA TRP A 234 22.48 -13.32 -16.99
C TRP A 234 23.70 -12.43 -17.29
N PHE A 235 23.98 -12.17 -18.56
CA PHE A 235 25.03 -11.25 -18.96
C PHE A 235 24.75 -9.83 -18.46
N GLU A 236 23.51 -9.35 -18.64
CA GLU A 236 23.15 -8.02 -18.18
C GLU A 236 23.12 -7.92 -16.66
N LEU A 237 22.63 -8.94 -15.94
CA LEU A 237 22.64 -8.98 -14.48
C LEU A 237 24.07 -8.94 -13.91
N THR A 238 24.99 -9.71 -14.48
CA THR A 238 26.38 -9.74 -14.01
C THR A 238 27.10 -8.43 -14.30
N THR A 239 26.91 -7.87 -15.50
CA THR A 239 27.51 -6.59 -15.89
C THR A 239 26.98 -5.44 -15.03
N THR A 240 25.65 -5.38 -14.81
CA THR A 240 25.04 -4.39 -13.92
C THR A 240 25.50 -4.56 -12.47
N ALA A 241 25.61 -5.79 -11.97
CA ALA A 241 26.12 -6.08 -10.64
C ALA A 241 27.56 -5.57 -10.47
N ILE A 242 28.44 -5.78 -11.47
CA ILE A 242 29.82 -5.29 -11.44
C ILE A 242 29.85 -3.76 -11.42
N ILE A 243 29.16 -3.10 -12.34
CA ILE A 243 29.15 -1.63 -12.46
C ILE A 243 28.64 -0.98 -11.17
N VAL A 244 27.48 -1.43 -10.67
CA VAL A 244 26.84 -0.85 -9.49
C VAL A 244 27.67 -1.12 -8.24
N SER A 245 28.17 -2.34 -8.06
CA SER A 245 28.96 -2.70 -6.87
C SER A 245 30.31 -1.96 -6.84
N LEU A 246 30.95 -1.80 -8.00
CA LEU A 246 32.18 -1.01 -8.12
C LEU A 246 31.92 0.47 -7.83
N LEU A 247 30.86 1.05 -8.38
CA LEU A 247 30.48 2.44 -8.12
C LEU A 247 30.18 2.69 -6.64
N ILE A 248 29.44 1.78 -5.98
CA ILE A 248 29.17 1.84 -4.53
C ILE A 248 30.47 1.76 -3.72
N PHE A 249 31.41 0.91 -4.13
CA PHE A 249 32.71 0.77 -3.46
C PHE A 249 33.56 2.04 -3.59
N LEU A 250 33.60 2.65 -4.78
CA LEU A 250 34.34 3.89 -5.02
C LEU A 250 33.77 5.06 -4.21
N LEU A 251 32.45 5.21 -4.18
CA LEU A 251 31.77 6.32 -3.49
C LEU A 251 31.87 6.24 -1.96
N ASN A 252 32.01 5.04 -1.38
CA ASN A 252 32.02 4.84 0.08
C ASN A 252 33.44 4.75 0.67
N GLY A 253 34.44 5.39 0.06
CA GLY A 253 35.79 5.51 0.62
C GLY A 253 36.67 4.27 0.44
N HIS A 254 36.42 3.48 -0.61
CA HIS A 254 37.23 2.32 -1.01
C HIS A 254 37.47 1.35 0.16
N PHE A 255 38.74 1.11 0.54
CA PHE A 255 39.13 0.05 1.48
C PHE A 255 38.82 0.34 2.95
N ARG A 256 38.62 1.61 3.36
CA ARG A 256 38.41 1.95 4.78
C ARG A 256 36.99 1.68 5.27
N SER A 257 35.99 1.83 4.42
CA SER A 257 34.57 1.61 4.78
C SER A 257 33.71 1.00 3.66
N GLY A 258 34.21 0.91 2.43
CA GLY A 258 33.44 0.47 1.27
C GLY A 258 33.21 -1.03 1.19
N TRP A 259 33.97 -1.86 1.92
CA TRP A 259 33.84 -3.33 1.84
C TRP A 259 32.46 -3.85 2.29
N HIS A 260 31.88 -3.29 3.36
CA HIS A 260 30.53 -3.66 3.79
C HIS A 260 29.47 -3.26 2.76
N ALA A 261 29.64 -2.09 2.12
CA ALA A 261 28.73 -1.62 1.09
C ALA A 261 28.82 -2.49 -0.17
N LEU A 262 30.02 -2.91 -0.54
CA LEU A 262 30.27 -3.85 -1.63
C LEU A 262 29.64 -5.23 -1.33
N ALA A 263 29.91 -5.80 -0.16
CA ALA A 263 29.35 -7.08 0.26
C ALA A 263 27.81 -7.05 0.27
N ASN A 264 27.20 -5.97 0.77
CA ASN A 264 25.75 -5.79 0.73
C ASN A 264 25.22 -5.72 -0.71
N SER A 265 25.87 -4.95 -1.59
CA SER A 265 25.50 -4.87 -3.01
C SER A 265 25.54 -6.24 -3.68
N ILE A 266 26.64 -6.98 -3.53
CA ILE A 266 26.81 -8.33 -4.08
C ILE A 266 25.74 -9.27 -3.53
N SER A 267 25.43 -9.20 -2.23
CA SER A 267 24.38 -10.04 -1.63
C SER A 267 22.99 -9.76 -2.22
N VAL A 268 22.68 -8.49 -2.54
CA VAL A 268 21.42 -8.11 -3.18
C VAL A 268 21.35 -8.68 -4.59
N PHE A 269 22.39 -8.50 -5.41
CA PHE A 269 22.44 -9.05 -6.76
C PHE A 269 22.44 -10.58 -6.77
N ALA A 270 23.09 -11.23 -5.81
CA ALA A 270 23.02 -12.68 -5.62
C ALA A 270 21.60 -13.13 -5.26
N GLY A 271 20.89 -12.36 -4.43
CA GLY A 271 19.47 -12.61 -4.12
C GLY A 271 18.57 -12.49 -5.36
N ILE A 272 18.76 -11.44 -6.16
CA ILE A 272 18.02 -11.24 -7.44
C ILE A 272 18.32 -12.39 -8.40
N ALA A 273 19.60 -12.77 -8.55
CA ALA A 273 20.04 -13.91 -9.35
C ALA A 273 19.36 -15.22 -8.89
N ALA A 274 19.31 -15.47 -7.58
CA ALA A 274 18.65 -16.65 -7.03
C ALA A 274 17.16 -16.67 -7.37
N VAL A 275 16.46 -15.53 -7.26
CA VAL A 275 15.04 -15.43 -7.65
C VAL A 275 14.84 -15.69 -9.15
N ILE A 276 15.66 -15.09 -10.01
CA ILE A 276 15.59 -15.28 -11.48
C ILE A 276 15.79 -16.76 -11.82
N ALA A 277 16.78 -17.43 -11.21
CA ALA A 277 17.03 -18.85 -11.42
C ALA A 277 15.89 -19.73 -10.89
N LEU A 278 15.41 -19.47 -9.67
CA LEU A 278 14.36 -20.27 -9.02
C LEU A 278 13.04 -20.21 -9.80
N LEU A 279 12.66 -19.03 -10.26
CA LEU A 279 11.44 -18.81 -11.04
C LEU A 279 11.64 -19.03 -12.55
N ARG A 280 12.86 -19.39 -12.98
CA ARG A 280 13.24 -19.60 -14.39
C ARG A 280 12.86 -18.42 -15.30
N LEU A 281 12.96 -17.20 -14.77
CA LEU A 281 12.51 -15.98 -15.47
C LEU A 281 13.30 -15.73 -16.77
N ASP A 282 14.52 -16.26 -16.86
CA ASP A 282 15.37 -16.19 -18.04
C ASP A 282 14.89 -17.06 -19.23
N ARG A 283 14.02 -18.06 -18.97
CA ARG A 283 13.54 -19.01 -20.00
C ARG A 283 12.03 -18.90 -20.23
N GLY A 284 11.49 -17.70 -20.15
CA GLY A 284 10.05 -17.44 -20.30
C GLY A 284 9.24 -17.62 -19.00
N GLY A 285 9.87 -18.01 -17.89
CA GLY A 285 9.27 -18.04 -16.57
C GLY A 285 8.10 -19.01 -16.43
N LEU A 286 7.11 -18.60 -15.64
CA LEU A 286 5.89 -19.37 -15.39
C LEU A 286 4.80 -19.04 -16.43
N PRO A 287 3.84 -19.95 -16.73
CA PRO A 287 2.69 -19.66 -17.56
C PRO A 287 1.97 -18.36 -17.18
N ILE A 288 1.63 -17.53 -18.16
CA ILE A 288 1.01 -16.22 -17.92
C ILE A 288 -0.45 -16.41 -17.49
N VAL A 289 -0.82 -15.82 -16.36
CA VAL A 289 -2.20 -15.74 -15.88
C VAL A 289 -2.64 -14.29 -15.92
N ASP A 290 -3.56 -13.98 -16.83
CA ASP A 290 -4.12 -12.63 -17.01
C ASP A 290 -4.71 -12.10 -15.69
N THR A 291 -4.43 -10.84 -15.40
CA THR A 291 -4.92 -10.09 -14.22
C THR A 291 -6.44 -10.08 -14.12
N ARG A 292 -7.17 -10.24 -15.23
CA ARG A 292 -8.64 -10.39 -15.27
C ARG A 292 -9.14 -11.65 -14.57
N LEU A 293 -8.31 -12.68 -14.47
CA LEU A 293 -8.64 -13.94 -13.78
C LEU A 293 -8.35 -13.85 -12.28
N TRP A 294 -7.68 -12.80 -11.82
CA TRP A 294 -7.40 -12.63 -10.41
C TRP A 294 -8.67 -12.18 -9.69
N GLY A 295 -8.92 -12.72 -8.50
CA GLY A 295 -10.04 -12.27 -7.72
C GLY A 295 -10.03 -12.70 -6.26
N GLY A 296 -11.14 -12.43 -5.57
CA GLY A 296 -11.35 -12.80 -4.19
C GLY A 296 -10.40 -12.08 -3.22
N LEU A 297 -10.07 -12.79 -2.14
CA LEU A 297 -9.17 -12.32 -1.09
C LEU A 297 -7.77 -11.95 -1.63
N LEU A 298 -7.30 -12.66 -2.66
CA LEU A 298 -6.03 -12.36 -3.31
C LEU A 298 -5.97 -10.91 -3.78
N VAL A 299 -6.95 -10.47 -4.57
CA VAL A 299 -6.97 -9.09 -5.11
C VAL A 299 -7.14 -8.08 -3.99
N THR A 300 -7.99 -8.35 -3.00
CA THR A 300 -8.16 -7.49 -1.81
C THR A 300 -6.82 -7.26 -1.08
N LEU A 301 -6.02 -8.31 -0.88
CA LEU A 301 -4.71 -8.21 -0.22
C LEU A 301 -3.66 -7.55 -1.12
N VAL A 302 -3.60 -7.88 -2.42
CA VAL A 302 -2.67 -7.26 -3.37
C VAL A 302 -2.93 -5.76 -3.46
N VAL A 303 -4.19 -5.34 -3.60
CA VAL A 303 -4.56 -3.92 -3.72
C VAL A 303 -4.27 -3.16 -2.43
N SER A 304 -4.64 -3.71 -1.27
CA SER A 304 -4.41 -3.03 0.02
C SER A 304 -2.93 -2.93 0.38
N ILE A 305 -2.14 -4.00 0.22
CA ILE A 305 -0.71 -4.02 0.54
C ILE A 305 0.06 -3.15 -0.46
N THR A 306 -0.17 -3.31 -1.76
CA THR A 306 0.53 -2.49 -2.76
C THR A 306 0.14 -1.03 -2.63
N GLY A 307 -1.14 -0.73 -2.40
CA GLY A 307 -1.64 0.63 -2.19
C GLY A 307 -1.02 1.31 -0.98
N ILE A 308 -0.90 0.65 0.18
CA ILE A 308 -0.27 1.26 1.36
C ILE A 308 1.24 1.46 1.17
N VAL A 309 1.91 0.52 0.50
CA VAL A 309 3.37 0.56 0.27
C VAL A 309 3.74 1.65 -0.73
N THR A 310 3.00 1.75 -1.84
CA THR A 310 3.24 2.77 -2.88
C THR A 310 2.80 4.17 -2.44
N SER A 311 1.74 4.27 -1.64
CA SER A 311 1.28 5.56 -1.12
C SER A 311 2.20 6.16 -0.06
N MET A 312 3.00 5.35 0.65
CA MET A 312 3.85 5.87 1.72
C MET A 312 4.96 6.79 1.20
N PRO A 313 5.75 6.45 0.16
CA PRO A 313 6.69 7.38 -0.47
C PRO A 313 6.01 8.66 -0.99
N VAL A 314 4.86 8.52 -1.65
CA VAL A 314 4.07 9.65 -2.15
C VAL A 314 3.66 10.57 -1.01
N GLY A 315 3.14 10.00 0.09
CA GLY A 315 2.74 10.75 1.28
C GLY A 315 3.90 11.46 1.95
N ILE A 316 5.06 10.81 2.08
CA ILE A 316 6.28 11.42 2.65
C ILE A 316 6.73 12.60 1.78
N ALA A 317 6.80 12.40 0.46
CA ALA A 317 7.23 13.44 -0.48
C ALA A 317 6.31 14.67 -0.43
N LEU A 318 4.99 14.46 -0.45
CA LEU A 318 3.99 15.53 -0.38
C LEU A 318 3.98 16.24 0.99
N ALA A 319 4.13 15.50 2.09
CA ALA A 319 4.20 16.08 3.43
C ALA A 319 5.43 16.99 3.62
N LEU A 320 6.58 16.57 3.10
CA LEU A 320 7.80 17.38 3.07
C LEU A 320 7.68 18.56 2.10
N GLY A 321 7.09 18.34 0.92
CA GLY A 321 6.83 19.36 -0.09
C GLY A 321 5.94 20.49 0.44
N ARG A 322 4.89 20.17 1.19
CA ARG A 322 4.01 21.15 1.86
C ARG A 322 4.73 22.00 2.91
N ARG A 323 5.87 21.54 3.46
CA ARG A 323 6.72 22.31 4.39
C ARG A 323 7.88 23.04 3.71
N SER A 324 8.09 22.83 2.41
CA SER A 324 9.20 23.44 1.66
C SER A 324 9.13 24.96 1.71
N THR A 325 10.28 25.64 1.72
CA THR A 325 10.39 27.10 1.59
C THR A 325 10.12 27.57 0.17
N ILE A 326 10.28 26.70 -0.82
CA ILE A 326 10.05 27.00 -2.23
C ILE A 326 8.53 27.08 -2.48
N PRO A 327 7.99 28.25 -2.87
CA PRO A 327 6.54 28.47 -2.97
C PRO A 327 5.88 27.56 -4.00
N LEU A 328 6.55 27.27 -5.12
CA LEU A 328 6.03 26.39 -6.17
C LEU A 328 5.79 24.96 -5.66
N ILE A 329 6.79 24.36 -4.99
CA ILE A 329 6.68 22.99 -4.44
C ILE A 329 5.59 22.94 -3.37
N ARG A 330 5.56 23.96 -2.51
CA ARG A 330 4.56 24.08 -1.44
C ARG A 330 3.15 24.16 -2.02
N LEU A 331 2.91 25.05 -2.98
CA LEU A 331 1.60 25.26 -3.60
C LEU A 331 1.14 24.01 -4.35
N PHE A 332 2.02 23.38 -5.14
CA PHE A 332 1.73 22.13 -5.81
C PHE A 332 1.33 21.02 -4.82
N SER A 333 2.09 20.87 -3.73
CA SER A 333 1.80 19.85 -2.71
C SER A 333 0.47 20.11 -2.00
N ILE A 334 0.16 21.38 -1.68
CA ILE A 334 -1.12 21.76 -1.09
C ILE A 334 -2.27 21.47 -2.06
N ALA A 335 -2.17 21.95 -3.30
CA ALA A 335 -3.20 21.75 -4.32
C ALA A 335 -3.48 20.26 -4.56
N PHE A 336 -2.42 19.45 -4.67
CA PHE A 336 -2.54 18.00 -4.82
C PHE A 336 -3.26 17.38 -3.62
N ILE A 337 -2.79 17.64 -2.39
CA ILE A 337 -3.38 17.03 -1.18
C ILE A 337 -4.85 17.40 -1.03
N GLU A 338 -5.18 18.69 -1.17
CA GLU A 338 -6.57 19.17 -0.98
C GLU A 338 -7.49 18.65 -2.11
N PHE A 339 -7.01 18.59 -3.36
CA PHE A 339 -7.77 18.03 -4.48
C PHE A 339 -8.12 16.55 -4.24
N TRP A 340 -7.12 15.71 -3.98
CA TRP A 340 -7.33 14.27 -3.83
C TRP A 340 -8.14 13.91 -2.59
N ARG A 341 -8.06 14.70 -1.52
CA ARG A 341 -8.90 14.53 -0.32
C ARG A 341 -10.33 15.04 -0.51
N GLY A 342 -10.55 15.98 -1.44
CA GLY A 342 -11.88 16.49 -1.79
C GLY A 342 -12.66 15.61 -2.76
N VAL A 343 -12.00 14.70 -3.47
CA VAL A 343 -12.60 13.84 -4.50
C VAL A 343 -12.92 12.44 -3.92
N PRO A 344 -14.12 11.87 -4.11
CA PRO A 344 -14.42 10.50 -3.67
C PRO A 344 -13.61 9.43 -4.40
N LEU A 345 -13.09 8.42 -3.69
CA LEU A 345 -12.30 7.34 -4.31
C LEU A 345 -13.03 6.60 -5.45
N ILE A 346 -14.34 6.41 -5.33
CA ILE A 346 -15.16 5.81 -6.39
C ILE A 346 -15.05 6.57 -7.72
N THR A 347 -15.02 7.91 -7.68
CA THR A 347 -14.92 8.75 -8.89
C THR A 347 -13.53 8.63 -9.53
N VAL A 348 -12.48 8.54 -8.71
CA VAL A 348 -11.11 8.29 -9.17
C VAL A 348 -11.02 6.95 -9.90
N LEU A 349 -11.55 5.89 -9.30
CA LEU A 349 -11.51 4.55 -9.87
C LEU A 349 -12.33 4.49 -11.17
N PHE A 350 -13.52 5.10 -11.19
CA PHE A 350 -14.35 5.17 -12.39
C PHE A 350 -13.65 5.95 -13.52
N PHE A 351 -13.06 7.11 -13.21
CA PHE A 351 -12.30 7.89 -14.19
C PHE A 351 -11.12 7.10 -14.74
N ALA A 352 -10.31 6.49 -13.86
CA ALA A 352 -9.13 5.72 -14.25
C ALA A 352 -9.46 4.57 -15.21
N THR A 353 -10.61 3.91 -15.02
CA THR A 353 -10.95 2.74 -15.86
C THR A 353 -11.76 3.06 -17.09
N TYR A 354 -12.74 3.96 -17.00
CA TYR A 354 -13.68 4.20 -18.11
C TYR A 354 -13.37 5.48 -18.89
N MET A 355 -12.84 6.52 -18.24
CA MET A 355 -12.60 7.82 -18.89
C MET A 355 -11.18 7.95 -19.43
N LEU A 356 -10.16 7.58 -18.64
CA LEU A 356 -8.75 7.69 -19.03
C LEU A 356 -8.43 7.03 -20.38
N PRO A 357 -8.95 5.83 -20.72
CA PRO A 357 -8.69 5.21 -22.02
C PRO A 357 -9.19 6.05 -23.22
N LEU A 358 -10.19 6.90 -23.05
CA LEU A 358 -10.71 7.77 -24.12
C LEU A 358 -9.72 8.89 -24.49
N PHE A 359 -8.80 9.24 -23.58
CA PHE A 359 -7.78 10.25 -23.78
C PHE A 359 -6.42 9.66 -24.19
N LEU A 360 -6.26 8.33 -24.16
CA LEU A 360 -5.03 7.65 -24.54
C LEU A 360 -5.07 7.37 -26.06
N PRO A 361 -4.03 7.74 -26.83
CA PRO A 361 -4.01 7.52 -28.27
C PRO A 361 -3.80 6.04 -28.64
N GLY A 362 -4.58 5.54 -29.62
CA GLY A 362 -4.36 4.25 -30.29
C GLY A 362 -4.62 2.99 -29.44
N ASN A 363 -3.97 1.88 -29.81
CA ASN A 363 -4.03 0.56 -29.14
C ASN A 363 -3.34 0.53 -27.75
N PHE A 364 -3.03 1.68 -27.16
CA PHE A 364 -2.36 1.74 -25.86
C PHE A 364 -3.37 1.41 -24.75
N THR A 365 -3.44 0.12 -24.40
CA THR A 365 -4.30 -0.37 -23.32
C THR A 365 -3.46 -0.62 -22.08
N VAL A 366 -3.78 0.11 -21.00
CA VAL A 366 -3.21 -0.16 -19.68
C VAL A 366 -4.10 -1.18 -18.98
N ASP A 367 -3.49 -2.13 -18.31
CA ASP A 367 -4.20 -3.12 -17.50
C ASP A 367 -5.15 -2.46 -16.46
N GLY A 368 -6.30 -3.11 -16.21
CA GLY A 368 -7.32 -2.60 -15.30
C GLY A 368 -6.86 -2.51 -13.84
N LEU A 369 -6.14 -3.54 -13.37
CA LEU A 369 -5.62 -3.57 -12.01
C LEU A 369 -4.55 -2.50 -11.81
N VAL A 370 -3.65 -2.31 -12.78
CA VAL A 370 -2.61 -1.26 -12.73
C VAL A 370 -3.23 0.13 -12.63
N ARG A 371 -4.26 0.43 -13.43
CA ARG A 371 -4.98 1.73 -13.36
C ARG A 371 -5.62 1.96 -11.99
N ALA A 372 -6.26 0.94 -11.42
CA ALA A 372 -6.82 1.02 -10.08
C ALA A 372 -5.74 1.23 -9.01
N LEU A 373 -4.61 0.51 -9.08
CA LEU A 373 -3.48 0.66 -8.15
C LEU A 373 -2.88 2.07 -8.20
N ILE A 374 -2.72 2.67 -9.38
CA ILE A 374 -2.24 4.05 -9.51
C ILE A 374 -3.20 5.03 -8.85
N GLY A 375 -4.51 4.92 -9.16
CA GLY A 375 -5.53 5.79 -8.55
C GLY A 375 -5.56 5.67 -7.02
N ILE A 376 -5.47 4.44 -6.50
CA ILE A 376 -5.41 4.16 -5.07
C ILE A 376 -4.11 4.71 -4.45
N ALA A 377 -2.96 4.56 -5.09
CA ALA A 377 -1.68 5.05 -4.57
C ALA A 377 -1.66 6.57 -4.44
N LEU A 378 -2.22 7.30 -5.42
CA LEU A 378 -2.33 8.76 -5.40
C LEU A 378 -3.32 9.23 -4.32
N PHE A 379 -4.50 8.60 -4.26
CA PHE A 379 -5.53 8.91 -3.27
C PHE A 379 -5.03 8.64 -1.85
N ALA A 380 -4.60 7.41 -1.55
CA ALA A 380 -4.05 7.04 -0.25
C ALA A 380 -2.78 7.84 0.09
N GLY A 381 -1.99 8.24 -0.92
CA GLY A 381 -0.81 9.09 -0.76
C GLY A 381 -1.16 10.45 -0.19
N ALA A 382 -2.25 11.08 -0.66
CA ALA A 382 -2.72 12.37 -0.13
C ALA A 382 -3.20 12.27 1.33
N TYR A 383 -3.90 11.19 1.70
CA TYR A 383 -4.31 10.95 3.10
C TYR A 383 -3.10 10.68 4.00
N ASN A 384 -2.16 9.86 3.54
CA ASN A 384 -0.93 9.57 4.28
C ASN A 384 -0.03 10.81 4.42
N ALA A 385 -0.01 11.71 3.43
CA ALA A 385 0.70 12.98 3.55
C ALA A 385 0.20 13.80 4.74
N GLU A 386 -1.11 13.82 4.98
CA GLU A 386 -1.71 14.55 6.08
C GLU A 386 -1.42 13.91 7.44
N VAL A 387 -1.48 12.57 7.51
CA VAL A 387 -1.09 11.80 8.70
C VAL A 387 0.37 12.08 9.06
N ILE A 388 1.28 12.00 8.08
CA ILE A 388 2.72 12.26 8.26
C ILE A 388 2.96 13.73 8.65
N ARG A 389 2.24 14.68 8.05
CA ARG A 389 2.29 16.10 8.42
C ARG A 389 1.92 16.32 9.88
N GLY A 390 0.87 15.66 10.37
CA GLY A 390 0.49 15.68 11.79
C GLY A 390 1.61 15.14 12.69
N GLY A 391 2.28 14.07 12.27
CA GLY A 391 3.47 13.54 12.95
C GLY A 391 4.64 14.50 13.01
N LEU A 392 4.93 15.16 11.90
CA LEU A 392 6.01 16.16 11.81
C LEU A 392 5.75 17.38 12.70
N GLN A 393 4.49 17.73 12.94
CA GLN A 393 4.10 18.81 13.85
C GLN A 393 4.18 18.43 15.33
N ALA A 394 4.09 17.13 15.64
CA ALA A 394 4.20 16.64 17.01
C ALA A 394 5.65 16.64 17.54
N ILE A 395 6.65 16.81 16.68
CA ILE A 395 8.07 16.84 17.07
C ILE A 395 8.42 18.21 17.68
N PRO A 396 8.99 18.26 18.91
CA PRO A 396 9.45 19.50 19.51
C PRO A 396 10.51 20.20 18.64
N ARG A 397 10.41 21.53 18.50
CA ARG A 397 11.33 22.33 17.68
C ARG A 397 12.80 22.18 18.11
N GLY A 398 13.05 21.98 19.41
CA GLY A 398 14.39 21.76 19.97
C GLY A 398 15.18 20.61 19.34
N GLN A 399 14.52 19.58 18.79
CA GLN A 399 15.22 18.49 18.07
C GLN A 399 15.88 18.99 16.79
N ALA A 400 15.19 19.85 16.03
CA ALA A 400 15.73 20.42 14.80
C ALA A 400 16.78 21.50 15.11
N GLU A 401 16.56 22.31 16.16
CA GLU A 401 17.51 23.34 16.62
C GLU A 401 18.81 22.71 17.12
N ALA A 402 18.74 21.67 17.97
CA ALA A 402 19.91 20.93 18.44
C ALA A 402 20.70 20.27 17.29
N ALA A 403 20.00 19.66 16.33
CA ALA A 403 20.63 19.09 15.15
C ALA A 403 21.35 20.16 14.31
N SER A 404 20.74 21.34 14.14
CA SER A 404 21.37 22.47 13.45
C SER A 404 22.56 23.06 14.22
N ALA A 405 22.52 23.09 15.56
CA ALA A 405 23.62 23.51 16.41
C ALA A 405 24.84 22.57 16.31
N LEU A 406 24.60 21.29 16.01
CA LEU A 406 25.63 20.30 15.67
C LEU A 406 26.13 20.39 14.22
N GLY A 407 25.70 21.41 13.46
CA GLY A 407 26.12 21.63 12.07
C GLY A 407 25.45 20.69 11.06
N LEU A 408 24.35 20.01 11.41
CA LEU A 408 23.63 19.15 10.47
C LEU A 408 22.80 19.99 9.48
N SER A 409 22.98 19.72 8.18
CA SER A 409 22.17 20.35 7.14
C SER A 409 20.68 19.96 7.25
N TYR A 410 19.78 20.78 6.71
CA TYR A 410 18.32 20.52 6.74
C TYR A 410 17.95 19.10 6.29
N TRP A 411 18.57 18.61 5.22
CA TRP A 411 18.33 17.25 4.70
C TRP A 411 18.83 16.17 5.65
N LYS A 412 19.98 16.39 6.29
CA LYS A 412 20.54 15.45 7.27
C LYS A 412 19.70 15.43 8.55
N THR A 413 19.33 16.60 9.06
CA THR A 413 18.41 16.79 10.20
C THR A 413 17.06 16.12 9.94
N THR A 414 16.49 16.33 8.76
CA THR A 414 15.19 15.73 8.41
C THR A 414 15.30 14.21 8.30
N ARG A 415 16.27 13.68 7.53
CA ARG A 415 16.40 12.24 7.27
C ARG A 415 16.79 11.43 8.51
N GLN A 416 17.70 11.96 9.34
CA GLN A 416 18.31 11.20 10.45
C GLN A 416 17.65 11.46 11.80
N VAL A 417 17.08 12.66 12.02
CA VAL A 417 16.56 13.06 13.33
C VAL A 417 15.04 13.16 13.30
N VAL A 418 14.48 14.05 12.49
CA VAL A 418 13.06 14.42 12.56
C VAL A 418 12.15 13.36 11.95
N MET A 419 12.48 12.85 10.75
CA MET A 419 11.61 11.93 10.02
C MET A 419 11.40 10.58 10.73
N PRO A 420 12.44 9.90 11.24
CA PRO A 420 12.25 8.63 11.95
C PRO A 420 11.38 8.79 13.21
N GLN A 421 11.54 9.91 13.93
CA GLN A 421 10.71 10.23 15.10
C GLN A 421 9.25 10.50 14.68
N ALA A 422 9.04 11.31 13.64
CA ALA A 422 7.71 11.64 13.14
C ALA A 422 6.97 10.38 12.65
N LEU A 423 7.63 9.52 11.87
CA LEU A 423 7.08 8.24 11.41
C LEU A 423 6.67 7.35 12.58
N ARG A 424 7.45 7.31 13.66
CA ARG A 424 7.11 6.56 14.87
C ARG A 424 5.87 7.11 15.58
N HIS A 425 5.68 8.43 15.60
CA HIS A 425 4.48 9.05 16.19
C HIS A 425 3.20 8.75 15.40
N VAL A 426 3.31 8.57 14.09
CA VAL A 426 2.14 8.37 13.21
C VAL A 426 1.81 6.92 12.92
N ILE A 427 2.53 5.95 13.50
CA ILE A 427 2.23 4.52 13.34
C ILE A 427 0.74 4.22 13.56
N PRO A 428 0.05 4.73 14.61
CA PRO A 428 -1.38 4.48 14.79
C PRO A 428 -2.23 5.04 13.65
N GLY A 429 -1.89 6.24 13.15
CA GLY A 429 -2.55 6.88 12.02
C GLY A 429 -2.36 6.10 10.72
N LEU A 430 -1.15 5.61 10.44
CA LEU A 430 -0.85 4.81 9.26
C LEU A 430 -1.57 3.45 9.28
N VAL A 431 -1.68 2.81 10.45
CA VAL A 431 -2.46 1.57 10.59
C VAL A 431 -3.95 1.83 10.38
N ASN A 432 -4.48 2.94 10.88
CA ASN A 432 -5.86 3.33 10.60
C ASN A 432 -6.09 3.61 9.10
N SER A 433 -5.16 4.28 8.42
CA SER A 433 -5.20 4.45 6.97
C SER A 433 -5.18 3.11 6.23
N PHE A 434 -4.38 2.14 6.69
CA PHE A 434 -4.36 0.80 6.09
C PHE A 434 -5.68 0.04 6.30
N ILE A 435 -6.30 0.12 7.48
CA ILE A 435 -7.63 -0.47 7.75
C ILE A 435 -8.70 0.19 6.86
N ALA A 436 -8.63 1.50 6.67
CA ALA A 436 -9.53 2.21 5.76
C ALA A 436 -9.33 1.71 4.32
N LEU A 437 -8.09 1.70 3.84
CA LEU A 437 -7.74 1.23 2.49
C LEU A 437 -8.17 -0.22 2.25
N LEU A 438 -8.01 -1.11 3.23
CA LEU A 438 -8.43 -2.51 3.12
C LEU A 438 -9.94 -2.64 2.94
N LYS A 439 -10.75 -1.78 3.56
CA LYS A 439 -12.20 -1.73 3.31
C LYS A 439 -12.50 -1.08 1.96
N ASP A 440 -11.80 0.00 1.63
CA ASP A 440 -11.99 0.75 0.38
C ASP A 440 -11.64 -0.07 -0.87
N THR A 441 -10.87 -1.16 -0.75
CA THR A 441 -10.66 -2.09 -1.88
C THR A 441 -11.98 -2.62 -2.41
N SER A 442 -13.04 -2.71 -1.60
CA SER A 442 -14.36 -3.15 -2.06
C SER A 442 -14.95 -2.26 -3.15
N LEU A 443 -14.49 -1.01 -3.26
CA LEU A 443 -14.91 -0.09 -4.32
C LEU A 443 -14.34 -0.49 -5.68
N VAL A 444 -13.27 -1.28 -5.76
CA VAL A 444 -12.73 -1.75 -7.05
C VAL A 444 -13.71 -2.70 -7.77
N SER A 445 -14.64 -3.32 -7.02
CA SER A 445 -15.74 -4.12 -7.60
C SER A 445 -16.67 -3.33 -8.52
N ILE A 446 -16.78 -2.02 -8.30
CA ILE A 446 -17.58 -1.12 -9.15
C ILE A 446 -16.95 -1.00 -10.54
N VAL A 447 -15.65 -1.25 -10.63
CA VAL A 447 -14.82 -1.04 -11.80
C VAL A 447 -14.45 -2.38 -12.45
N ALA A 448 -15.35 -3.37 -12.30
CA ALA A 448 -15.25 -4.72 -12.84
C ALA A 448 -13.99 -5.52 -12.41
N LEU A 449 -13.37 -5.16 -11.29
CA LEU A 449 -12.34 -5.99 -10.64
C LEU A 449 -13.01 -6.89 -9.60
N PHE A 450 -12.74 -8.20 -9.64
CA PHE A 450 -13.40 -9.17 -8.78
C PHE A 450 -12.67 -9.33 -7.44
N ASP A 451 -12.62 -8.27 -6.62
CA ASP A 451 -12.12 -8.38 -5.24
C ASP A 451 -13.02 -9.28 -4.37
N LEU A 452 -12.76 -9.43 -3.07
CA LEU A 452 -13.59 -10.29 -2.20
C LEU A 452 -15.10 -9.99 -2.31
N LEU A 453 -15.50 -8.72 -2.38
CA LEU A 453 -16.91 -8.34 -2.55
C LEU A 453 -17.40 -8.59 -3.99
N GLY A 454 -16.60 -8.24 -5.00
CA GLY A 454 -16.93 -8.49 -6.41
C GLY A 454 -17.10 -9.98 -6.70
N GLN A 455 -16.21 -10.81 -6.14
CA GLN A 455 -16.21 -12.25 -6.30
C GLN A 455 -17.41 -12.91 -5.61
N LEU A 456 -17.81 -12.39 -4.45
CA LEU A 456 -19.06 -12.79 -3.80
C LEU A 456 -20.25 -12.50 -4.72
N ARG A 457 -20.36 -11.28 -5.25
CA ARG A 457 -21.46 -10.91 -6.15
C ARG A 457 -21.49 -11.78 -7.41
N ALA A 458 -20.33 -12.11 -7.96
CA ALA A 458 -20.22 -13.03 -9.10
C ALA A 458 -20.71 -14.45 -8.77
N SER A 459 -20.51 -14.92 -7.53
CA SER A 459 -20.95 -16.26 -7.11
C SER A 459 -22.48 -16.42 -7.02
N PHE A 460 -23.22 -15.32 -6.92
CA PHE A 460 -24.69 -15.35 -6.92
C PHE A 460 -25.29 -15.64 -8.31
N ALA A 461 -24.50 -15.55 -9.37
CA ALA A 461 -24.93 -15.93 -10.71
C ALA A 461 -24.99 -17.46 -10.91
N ASP A 462 -24.51 -18.25 -9.95
CA ASP A 462 -24.56 -19.72 -10.04
C ASP A 462 -25.98 -20.25 -9.76
N PRO A 463 -26.66 -20.85 -10.76
CA PRO A 463 -28.01 -21.37 -10.57
C PRO A 463 -28.08 -22.54 -9.57
N ASN A 464 -26.98 -23.28 -9.36
CA ASN A 464 -26.93 -24.40 -8.43
C ASN A 464 -27.05 -23.98 -6.96
N TRP A 465 -26.81 -22.69 -6.66
CA TRP A 465 -26.81 -22.13 -5.31
C TRP A 465 -27.71 -20.89 -5.19
N SER A 466 -28.65 -20.70 -6.12
CA SER A 466 -29.60 -19.60 -6.08
C SER A 466 -30.74 -19.89 -5.09
N THR A 467 -30.71 -19.22 -3.93
CA THR A 467 -31.80 -19.24 -2.93
C THR A 467 -31.99 -17.83 -2.33
N PRO A 468 -33.13 -17.54 -1.68
CA PRO A 468 -33.35 -16.24 -1.03
C PRO A 468 -32.35 -15.93 0.10
N THR A 469 -31.77 -16.96 0.73
CA THR A 469 -30.88 -16.81 1.90
C THR A 469 -29.39 -16.78 1.54
N THR A 470 -28.99 -17.22 0.34
CA THR A 470 -27.57 -17.25 -0.07
C THR A 470 -26.98 -15.85 -0.17
N LEU A 471 -27.76 -14.86 -0.61
CA LEU A 471 -27.34 -13.45 -0.67
C LEU A 471 -26.93 -12.93 0.72
N PHE A 472 -27.79 -13.10 1.72
CA PHE A 472 -27.53 -12.66 3.09
C PHE A 472 -26.39 -13.44 3.74
N THR A 473 -26.32 -14.75 3.50
CA THR A 473 -25.24 -15.61 3.99
C THR A 473 -23.89 -15.17 3.44
N GLY A 474 -23.84 -14.89 2.14
CA GLY A 474 -22.65 -14.41 1.46
C GLY A 474 -22.14 -13.08 2.02
N PHE A 475 -23.01 -12.08 2.18
CA PHE A 475 -22.63 -10.80 2.77
C PHE A 475 -22.21 -10.93 4.24
N ALA A 476 -22.87 -11.78 5.02
CA ALA A 476 -22.49 -12.04 6.40
C ALA A 476 -21.10 -12.68 6.48
N PHE A 477 -20.81 -13.69 5.65
CA PHE A 477 -19.51 -14.34 5.59
C PHE A 477 -18.40 -13.35 5.20
N THR A 478 -18.58 -12.60 4.11
CA THR A 478 -17.61 -11.58 3.68
C THR A 478 -17.43 -10.48 4.73
N GLY A 479 -18.52 -10.06 5.39
CA GLY A 479 -18.47 -9.13 6.51
C GLY A 479 -17.65 -9.65 7.70
N ILE A 480 -17.82 -10.93 8.05
CA ILE A 480 -17.01 -11.60 9.08
C ILE A 480 -15.54 -11.64 8.67
N MET A 481 -15.22 -11.93 7.40
CA MET A 481 -13.82 -11.90 6.92
C MET A 481 -13.21 -10.51 7.06
N TYR A 482 -13.88 -9.46 6.56
CA TYR A 482 -13.42 -8.08 6.72
C TYR A 482 -13.27 -7.71 8.20
N PHE A 483 -14.23 -8.10 9.05
CA PHE A 483 -14.17 -7.85 10.49
C PHE A 483 -12.96 -8.52 11.12
N VAL A 484 -12.72 -9.81 10.89
CA VAL A 484 -11.58 -10.55 11.46
C VAL A 484 -10.25 -9.91 11.03
N MET A 485 -10.10 -9.55 9.75
CA MET A 485 -8.90 -8.89 9.26
C MET A 485 -8.70 -7.51 9.90
N CYS A 486 -9.72 -6.65 9.87
CA CYS A 486 -9.63 -5.29 10.42
C CYS A 486 -9.44 -5.31 11.94
N PHE A 487 -10.14 -6.20 12.64
CA PHE A 487 -10.02 -6.38 14.08
C PHE A 487 -8.62 -6.87 14.45
N GLY A 488 -8.07 -7.86 13.73
CA GLY A 488 -6.71 -8.35 13.93
C GLY A 488 -5.67 -7.23 13.79
N ILE A 489 -5.75 -6.45 12.72
CA ILE A 489 -4.86 -5.29 12.47
C ILE A 489 -5.02 -4.23 13.58
N SER A 490 -6.25 -3.90 13.97
CA SER A 490 -6.55 -2.92 15.02
C SER A 490 -6.00 -3.33 16.39
N ARG A 491 -6.21 -4.59 16.79
CA ARG A 491 -5.67 -5.14 18.05
C ARG A 491 -4.16 -5.14 18.07
N TYR A 492 -3.53 -5.48 16.95
CA TYR A 492 -2.08 -5.42 16.81
C TYR A 492 -1.57 -3.98 16.92
N SER A 493 -2.25 -3.00 16.30
CA SER A 493 -1.91 -1.57 16.42
C SER A 493 -1.88 -1.10 17.87
N LEU A 494 -2.92 -1.42 18.65
CA LEU A 494 -3.02 -1.06 20.07
C LEU A 494 -1.91 -1.71 20.90
N PHE A 495 -1.52 -2.94 20.58
CA PHE A 495 -0.39 -3.61 21.22
C PHE A 495 0.92 -2.87 20.96
N VAL A 496 1.18 -2.49 19.70
CA VAL A 496 2.39 -1.73 19.31
C VAL A 496 2.41 -0.36 19.98
N GLU A 497 1.29 0.36 19.98
CA GLU A 497 1.17 1.68 20.60
C GLU A 497 1.51 1.65 22.10
N ARG A 498 0.93 0.70 22.84
CA ARG A 498 1.21 0.52 24.29
C ARG A 498 2.70 0.29 24.55
N ARG A 499 3.37 -0.47 23.69
CA ARG A 499 4.80 -0.75 23.80
C ARG A 499 5.66 0.46 23.48
N LEU A 500 5.32 1.23 22.44
CA LEU A 500 6.09 2.42 22.06
C LEU A 500 5.96 3.53 23.11
N ASN A 501 4.81 3.64 23.77
CA ASN A 501 4.52 4.61 24.82
C ASN A 501 4.99 4.18 26.23
N ALA A 502 5.57 2.98 26.39
CA ALA A 502 6.03 2.50 27.69
C ALA A 502 7.06 3.42 28.37
N HIS A 503 7.90 4.12 27.58
CA HIS A 503 8.91 5.06 28.08
C HIS A 503 8.34 6.43 28.50
N ARG A 504 7.07 6.74 28.17
CA ARG A 504 6.40 7.97 28.61
C ARG A 504 5.65 7.80 29.94
N ARG A 505 5.56 6.56 30.45
CA ARG A 505 4.80 6.21 31.67
C ARG A 505 5.69 5.87 32.87
N SER A 506 7.01 5.77 32.67
CA SER A 506 8.04 5.81 33.71
C SER A 506 8.54 7.25 33.85
#